data_AF-A0A5C9T3E4-F1
#
_entry.id   AF-A0A5C9T3E4-F1
#
_cell.length_a   1.000
_cell.length_b   1.000
_cell.length_c   1.000
_cell.angle_alpha   90.00
_cell.angle_beta   90.00
_cell.angle_gamma   90.00
#
_symmetry.space_group_name_H-M   'P 1'
#
loop_
_entity.id
_entity.type
_entity.pdbx_description
1 polymer ?
#
loop_
_entity_poly.entity_id
_entity_poly.type
_entity_poly.pdbx_seq_one_letter_code
_entity_poly.pdbx_strand_id
1 'polypeptide(L)'
;MKDIVKSIKDNATSRLKNPVVGAFVLAWTVLNINGVSLFLLVDSATKIEMVKGKSWGLADDFVFPLLVAITYLLVLPLLNMAYEFINDGLINFHRNRQRNITAKKLAIQKRETVIAEIESDMAYLQKLKDKDIDNWLEQKTVRNNEFITLKERYSKLVSDSAEDKRKSLSELSAIKSQLFTIKSEHENLEKEKQKKRLAVEQATNQIETLLKSIENRGDDGKLTHTDVKNLRKLIDSLRLEFLIWDEEIPF
;
A
#
# COMPACT_ATOMS: atom_id res chain seq x y z
N MET A 1 -35.16 -81.48 39.72
CA MET A 1 -34.92 -81.77 38.28
C MET A 1 -35.00 -80.53 37.39
N LYS A 2 -36.00 -79.65 37.54
CA LYS A 2 -36.10 -78.41 36.75
C LYS A 2 -34.87 -77.50 36.87
N ASP A 3 -34.26 -77.41 38.06
CA ASP A 3 -33.08 -76.58 38.28
C ASP A 3 -31.80 -77.10 37.62
N ILE A 4 -31.68 -78.43 37.46
CA ILE A 4 -30.55 -79.08 36.78
C ILE A 4 -30.65 -78.84 35.27
N VAL A 5 -31.85 -78.98 34.69
CA VAL A 5 -32.08 -78.69 33.27
C VAL A 5 -31.87 -77.21 32.97
N LYS A 6 -32.31 -76.33 33.88
CA LYS A 6 -32.09 -74.89 33.78
C LYS A 6 -30.61 -74.52 33.85
N SER A 7 -29.85 -75.08 34.80
CA SER A 7 -28.41 -74.79 34.92
C SER A 7 -27.59 -75.29 33.73
N ILE A 8 -27.95 -76.44 33.14
CA ILE A 8 -27.31 -76.94 31.92
C ILE A 8 -27.64 -76.04 30.73
N LYS A 9 -28.90 -75.66 30.56
CA LYS A 9 -29.34 -74.75 29.50
C LYS A 9 -28.64 -73.39 29.60
N ASP A 10 -28.58 -72.81 30.79
CA ASP A 10 -27.97 -71.50 31.02
C ASP A 10 -26.45 -71.54 30.76
N ASN A 11 -25.77 -72.60 31.19
CA ASN A 11 -24.35 -72.81 30.90
C ASN A 11 -24.06 -73.06 29.41
N ALA A 12 -24.88 -73.88 28.73
CA ALA A 12 -24.74 -74.13 27.30
C ALA A 12 -24.97 -72.84 26.49
N THR A 13 -26.00 -72.07 26.85
CA THR A 13 -26.31 -70.78 26.21
C THR A 13 -25.20 -69.77 26.45
N SER A 14 -24.64 -69.71 27.66
CA SER A 14 -23.51 -68.84 27.99
C SER A 14 -22.27 -69.17 27.16
N ARG A 15 -21.96 -70.45 26.96
CA ARG A 15 -20.80 -70.89 26.15
C ARG A 15 -21.01 -70.67 24.65
N LEU A 16 -22.23 -70.86 24.14
CA LEU A 16 -22.57 -70.59 22.74
C LEU A 16 -22.51 -69.10 22.37
N LYS A 17 -22.59 -68.19 23.34
CA LYS A 17 -22.34 -66.76 23.11
C LYS A 17 -20.88 -66.46 22.77
N ASN A 18 -19.93 -67.35 23.11
CA ASN A 18 -18.56 -67.21 22.65
C ASN A 18 -18.49 -67.56 21.16
N PRO A 19 -18.10 -66.63 20.27
CA PRO A 19 -18.09 -66.86 18.82
C PRO A 19 -17.28 -68.08 18.39
N VAL A 20 -16.19 -68.42 19.11
CA VAL A 20 -15.35 -69.58 18.81
C VAL A 20 -16.08 -70.88 19.11
N VAL A 21 -16.70 -70.97 20.29
CA VAL A 21 -17.43 -72.17 20.72
C VAL A 21 -18.71 -72.33 19.91
N GLY A 22 -19.43 -71.24 19.66
CA GLY A 22 -20.62 -71.22 18.81
C GLY A 22 -20.31 -71.67 17.38
N ALA A 23 -19.30 -71.09 16.74
CA ALA A 23 -18.88 -71.47 15.39
C ALA A 23 -18.43 -72.92 15.31
N PHE A 24 -17.69 -73.42 16.32
CA PHE A 24 -17.29 -74.83 16.40
C PHE A 24 -18.48 -75.78 16.49
N VAL A 25 -19.42 -75.52 17.42
CA VAL A 25 -20.61 -76.37 17.59
C VAL A 25 -21.47 -76.36 16.33
N LEU A 26 -21.62 -75.20 15.68
CA LEU A 26 -22.35 -75.11 14.41
C LEU A 26 -21.63 -75.84 13.28
N ALA A 27 -20.32 -75.66 13.12
CA ALA A 27 -19.53 -76.36 12.12
C ALA A 27 -19.58 -77.88 12.32
N TRP A 28 -19.48 -78.34 13.57
CA TRP A 28 -19.60 -79.75 13.92
C TRP A 28 -20.98 -80.30 13.59
N THR A 29 -22.04 -79.56 13.91
CA THR A 29 -23.43 -79.94 13.64
C THR A 29 -23.71 -80.01 12.14
N VAL A 30 -23.18 -79.06 11.36
CA VAL A 30 -23.35 -79.03 9.89
C VAL A 30 -22.60 -80.20 9.24
N LEU A 31 -21.37 -80.48 9.66
CA LEU A 31 -20.59 -81.60 9.11
C LEU A 31 -21.20 -82.96 9.50
N ASN A 32 -21.80 -83.06 10.68
CA ASN A 32 -22.47 -84.27 11.16
C ASN A 32 -24.00 -84.22 11.02
N ILE A 33 -24.54 -83.39 10.12
CA ILE A 33 -25.98 -83.09 10.06
C ILE A 33 -26.84 -84.32 9.82
N ASN A 34 -26.34 -85.28 9.03
CA ASN A 34 -27.02 -86.55 8.77
C ASN A 34 -27.19 -87.36 10.07
N GLY A 35 -26.14 -87.43 10.90
CA GLY A 35 -26.18 -88.13 12.18
C GLY A 35 -27.04 -87.41 13.22
N VAL A 36 -26.93 -86.08 13.30
CA VAL A 36 -27.73 -85.27 14.24
C VAL A 36 -29.22 -85.32 13.87
N SER A 37 -29.56 -85.19 12.60
CA SER A 37 -30.96 -85.22 12.14
C SER A 37 -31.58 -86.60 12.36
N LEU A 38 -30.84 -87.68 12.05
CA LEU A 38 -31.27 -89.04 12.33
C LEU A 38 -31.47 -89.27 13.84
N PHE A 39 -30.55 -88.80 14.67
CA PHE A 39 -30.64 -88.90 16.12
C PHE A 39 -31.85 -88.15 16.71
N LEU A 40 -32.24 -87.02 16.12
CA LEU A 40 -33.41 -86.27 16.57
C LEU A 40 -34.73 -86.98 16.24
N LEU A 41 -34.81 -87.63 15.07
CA LEU A 41 -36.05 -88.17 14.51
C LEU A 41 -36.43 -89.59 14.98
N VAL A 42 -35.48 -90.37 15.51
CA VAL A 42 -35.70 -91.78 15.83
C VAL A 42 -36.20 -92.00 17.29
N ASP A 43 -36.78 -93.17 17.59
CA ASP A 43 -37.12 -93.68 18.93
C ASP A 43 -35.93 -93.67 19.91
N SER A 44 -36.21 -93.38 21.18
CA SER A 44 -35.30 -93.50 22.34
C SER A 44 -34.48 -94.80 22.41
N ALA A 45 -35.06 -95.96 22.08
CA ALA A 45 -34.36 -97.24 22.10
C ALA A 45 -33.22 -97.28 21.05
N THR A 46 -33.51 -96.85 19.82
CA THR A 46 -32.51 -96.78 18.75
C THR A 46 -31.48 -95.67 19.00
N LYS A 47 -31.87 -94.55 19.66
CA LYS A 47 -30.89 -93.53 20.07
C LYS A 47 -29.81 -94.10 20.98
N ILE A 48 -30.18 -94.97 21.92
CA ILE A 48 -29.24 -95.62 22.83
C ILE A 48 -28.29 -96.56 22.07
N GLU A 49 -28.79 -97.27 21.07
CA GLU A 49 -27.96 -98.13 20.21
C GLU A 49 -26.99 -97.33 19.34
N MET A 50 -27.45 -96.23 18.74
CA MET A 50 -26.61 -95.32 17.94
C MET A 50 -25.46 -94.74 18.75
N VAL A 51 -25.69 -94.37 20.01
CA VAL A 51 -24.65 -93.85 20.91
C VAL A 51 -23.64 -94.94 21.29
N LYS A 52 -24.09 -96.19 21.48
CA LYS A 52 -23.20 -97.31 21.83
C LYS A 52 -22.31 -97.76 20.66
N GLY A 53 -22.79 -97.64 19.42
CA GLY A 53 -22.05 -98.06 18.22
C GLY A 53 -21.16 -96.98 17.59
N LYS A 54 -21.18 -95.73 18.08
CA LYS A 54 -20.42 -94.63 17.49
C LYS A 54 -18.96 -94.67 17.93
N SER A 55 -18.05 -94.88 16.98
CA SER A 55 -16.63 -94.58 17.15
C SER A 55 -16.38 -93.09 16.95
N TRP A 56 -15.67 -92.49 17.90
CA TRP A 56 -15.27 -91.08 17.84
C TRP A 56 -13.88 -90.99 17.21
N GLY A 57 -13.76 -90.28 16.09
CA GLY A 57 -12.52 -90.04 15.38
C GLY A 57 -12.00 -88.62 15.64
N LEU A 58 -10.74 -88.48 16.04
CA LEU A 58 -10.16 -87.16 16.33
C LEU A 58 -10.15 -86.22 15.11
N ALA A 59 -9.91 -86.75 13.91
CA ALA A 59 -9.87 -85.94 12.70
C ALA A 59 -11.26 -85.43 12.30
N ASP A 60 -12.21 -86.36 12.15
CA ASP A 60 -13.55 -86.08 11.63
C ASP A 60 -14.45 -85.35 12.63
N ASP A 61 -14.35 -85.69 13.92
CA ASP A 61 -15.22 -85.12 14.95
C ASP A 61 -14.62 -83.86 15.61
N PHE A 62 -13.33 -83.56 15.44
CA PHE A 62 -12.71 -82.39 16.08
C PHE A 62 -11.93 -81.50 15.11
N VAL A 63 -10.96 -82.05 14.36
CA VAL A 63 -10.06 -81.23 13.53
C VAL A 63 -10.79 -80.54 12.38
N PHE A 64 -11.61 -81.26 11.62
CA PHE A 64 -12.35 -80.68 10.50
C PHE A 64 -13.36 -79.61 10.93
N PRO A 65 -14.24 -79.86 11.92
CA PRO A 65 -15.12 -78.83 12.49
C PRO A 65 -14.40 -77.60 13.02
N LEU A 66 -13.22 -77.78 13.64
CA LEU A 66 -12.40 -76.68 14.13
C LEU A 66 -11.85 -75.83 12.99
N LEU A 67 -11.35 -76.46 11.94
CA LEU A 67 -10.83 -75.74 10.76
C LEU A 67 -11.94 -74.94 10.09
N VAL A 68 -13.11 -75.55 9.87
CA VAL A 68 -14.28 -74.86 9.28
C VAL A 68 -14.73 -73.68 10.15
N ALA A 69 -14.76 -73.85 11.47
CA ALA A 69 -15.12 -72.77 12.39
C ALA A 69 -14.12 -71.60 12.35
N ILE A 70 -12.82 -71.87 12.31
CA ILE A 70 -11.77 -70.85 12.18
C ILE A 70 -11.89 -70.13 10.83
N THR A 71 -12.05 -70.88 9.73
CA THR A 71 -12.24 -70.29 8.40
C THR A 71 -13.48 -69.40 8.38
N TYR A 72 -14.60 -69.84 8.93
CA TYR A 72 -15.82 -69.05 9.00
C TYR A 72 -15.63 -67.74 9.78
N LEU A 73 -14.97 -67.80 10.95
CA LEU A 73 -14.70 -66.63 11.78
C LEU A 73 -13.75 -65.62 11.13
N LEU A 74 -12.86 -66.06 10.24
CA LEU A 74 -11.95 -65.17 9.51
C LEU A 74 -12.57 -64.63 8.22
N VAL A 75 -13.23 -65.49 7.45
CA VAL A 75 -13.80 -65.13 6.14
C VAL A 75 -14.95 -64.14 6.29
N LEU A 76 -15.80 -64.30 7.31
CA LEU A 76 -16.98 -63.45 7.45
C LEU A 76 -16.62 -61.95 7.69
N PRO A 77 -15.70 -61.60 8.62
CA PRO A 77 -15.22 -60.23 8.75
C PRO A 77 -14.54 -59.68 7.50
N LEU A 78 -13.75 -60.50 6.81
CA LEU A 78 -13.08 -60.12 5.55
C LEU A 78 -14.10 -59.78 4.46
N LEU A 79 -15.17 -60.57 4.35
CA LEU A 79 -16.26 -60.34 3.39
C LEU A 79 -17.04 -59.07 3.72
N ASN A 80 -17.29 -58.81 5.01
CA ASN A 80 -17.94 -57.57 5.46
C ASN A 80 -17.07 -56.33 5.17
N MET A 81 -15.77 -56.42 5.42
CA MET A 81 -14.82 -55.35 5.11
C MET A 81 -14.74 -55.08 3.60
N ALA A 82 -14.74 -56.13 2.78
CA ALA A 82 -14.76 -55.99 1.33
C ALA A 82 -16.05 -55.32 0.83
N TYR A 83 -17.20 -55.67 1.42
CA TYR A 83 -18.47 -55.05 1.12
C TYR A 83 -18.50 -53.55 1.48
N GLU A 84 -18.04 -53.20 2.69
CA GLU A 84 -17.93 -51.81 3.14
C GLU A 84 -17.01 -50.99 2.23
N PHE A 85 -15.85 -51.54 1.86
CA PHE A 85 -14.90 -50.87 0.97
C PHE A 85 -15.50 -50.52 -0.39
N ILE A 86 -16.26 -51.46 -0.98
CA ILE A 86 -16.92 -51.25 -2.28
C ILE A 86 -18.05 -50.20 -2.16
N ASN A 87 -18.87 -50.31 -1.11
CA ASN A 87 -20.01 -49.43 -0.91
C ASN A 87 -19.58 -47.98 -0.59
N ASP A 88 -18.59 -47.83 0.30
CA ASP A 88 -18.10 -46.51 0.71
C ASP A 88 -17.21 -45.85 -0.35
N GLY A 89 -16.36 -46.63 -1.03
CA GLY A 89 -15.41 -46.11 -2.01
C GLY A 89 -16.07 -45.60 -3.29
N LEU A 90 -17.03 -46.33 -3.86
CA LEU A 90 -17.61 -45.99 -5.17
C LEU A 90 -18.92 -45.21 -5.07
N ILE A 91 -19.85 -45.66 -4.24
CA ILE A 91 -21.22 -45.13 -4.20
C ILE A 91 -21.29 -43.88 -3.31
N ASN A 92 -20.70 -43.95 -2.12
CA ASN A 92 -20.75 -42.83 -1.18
C ASN A 92 -19.85 -41.68 -1.58
N PHE A 93 -18.69 -41.92 -2.20
CA PHE A 93 -17.82 -40.83 -2.71
C PHE A 93 -18.54 -39.97 -3.77
N HIS A 94 -19.16 -40.60 -4.77
CA HIS A 94 -19.86 -39.88 -5.83
C HIS A 94 -21.10 -39.15 -5.30
N ARG A 95 -21.89 -39.83 -4.45
CA ARG A 95 -23.09 -39.25 -3.83
C ARG A 95 -22.75 -38.08 -2.91
N ASN A 96 -21.70 -38.18 -2.10
CA ASN A 96 -21.31 -37.11 -1.18
C ASN A 96 -20.77 -35.89 -1.94
N ARG A 97 -20.02 -36.09 -3.02
CA ARG A 97 -19.57 -35.00 -3.90
C ARG A 97 -20.75 -34.23 -4.51
N GLN A 98 -21.75 -34.94 -5.04
CA GLN A 98 -22.93 -34.30 -5.61
C GLN A 98 -23.76 -33.56 -4.54
N ARG A 99 -23.95 -34.15 -3.36
CA ARG A 99 -24.63 -33.48 -2.23
C ARG A 99 -23.91 -32.20 -1.81
N ASN A 100 -22.59 -32.21 -1.75
CA ASN A 100 -21.80 -31.03 -1.40
C ASN A 100 -21.90 -29.93 -2.45
N ILE A 101 -21.88 -30.28 -3.74
CA ILE A 101 -22.06 -29.31 -4.84
C ILE A 101 -23.45 -28.68 -4.77
N THR A 102 -24.50 -29.48 -4.59
CA THR A 102 -25.88 -28.99 -4.49
C THR A 102 -26.08 -28.12 -3.25
N ALA A 103 -25.55 -28.53 -2.09
CA ALA A 103 -25.61 -27.74 -0.87
C ALA A 103 -24.93 -26.38 -1.03
N LYS A 104 -23.76 -26.33 -1.70
CA LYS A 104 -23.06 -25.08 -2.00
C LYS A 104 -23.89 -24.17 -2.91
N LYS A 105 -24.48 -24.71 -3.98
CA LYS A 105 -25.34 -23.93 -4.89
C LYS A 105 -26.55 -23.35 -4.17
N LEU A 106 -27.21 -24.15 -3.34
CA LEU A 106 -28.38 -23.71 -2.56
C LEU A 106 -28.02 -22.63 -1.54
N ALA A 107 -26.85 -22.71 -0.91
CA ALA A 107 -26.37 -21.67 0.00
C ALA A 107 -26.09 -20.34 -0.74
N ILE A 108 -25.53 -20.39 -1.95
CA ILE A 108 -25.30 -19.20 -2.79
C ILE A 108 -26.63 -18.56 -3.17
N GLN A 109 -27.58 -19.34 -3.67
CA GLN A 109 -28.91 -18.83 -4.04
C GLN A 109 -29.62 -18.19 -2.85
N LYS A 110 -29.58 -18.82 -1.66
CA LYS A 110 -30.16 -18.23 -0.44
C LYS A 110 -29.52 -16.90 -0.07
N ARG A 111 -28.20 -16.78 -0.21
CA ARG A 111 -27.49 -15.53 0.05
C ARG A 111 -27.93 -14.44 -0.92
N GLU A 112 -28.01 -14.77 -2.21
CA GLU A 112 -28.46 -13.84 -3.25
C GLU A 112 -29.90 -13.39 -3.01
N THR A 113 -30.81 -14.31 -2.67
CA THR A 113 -32.20 -13.94 -2.34
C THR A 113 -32.29 -13.07 -1.10
N VAL A 114 -31.49 -13.33 -0.06
CA VAL A 114 -31.48 -12.50 1.15
C VAL A 114 -30.89 -11.11 0.86
N ILE A 115 -29.85 -11.02 0.02
CA ILE A 115 -29.32 -9.72 -0.41
C ILE A 115 -30.39 -8.96 -1.20
N ALA A 116 -31.06 -9.62 -2.15
CA ALA A 116 -32.14 -9.00 -2.91
C ALA A 116 -33.32 -8.58 -2.02
N GLU A 117 -33.66 -9.37 -1.00
CA GLU A 117 -34.70 -9.06 -0.03
C GLU A 117 -34.32 -7.82 0.82
N ILE A 118 -33.08 -7.77 1.32
CA ILE A 118 -32.55 -6.62 2.06
C ILE A 118 -32.48 -5.37 1.17
N GLU A 119 -32.05 -5.50 -0.09
CA GLU A 119 -32.03 -4.39 -1.05
C GLU A 119 -33.44 -3.92 -1.43
N SER A 120 -34.42 -4.83 -1.44
CA SER A 120 -35.83 -4.50 -1.66
C SER A 120 -36.51 -3.91 -0.42
N ASP A 121 -35.95 -4.12 0.77
CA ASP A 121 -36.50 -3.59 2.01
C ASP A 121 -36.36 -2.07 2.04
N MET A 122 -37.50 -1.39 2.11
CA MET A 122 -37.56 0.07 2.15
C MET A 122 -36.80 0.65 3.35
N ALA A 123 -36.72 -0.07 4.48
CA ALA A 123 -35.98 0.40 5.65
C ALA A 123 -34.46 0.44 5.41
N TYR A 124 -33.92 -0.51 4.64
CA TYR A 124 -32.51 -0.52 4.27
C TYR A 124 -32.20 0.60 3.25
N LEU A 125 -33.05 0.77 2.25
CA LEU A 125 -32.92 1.85 1.26
C LEU A 125 -33.02 3.24 1.92
N GLN A 126 -33.90 3.42 2.90
CA GLN A 126 -33.97 4.66 3.68
C GLN A 126 -32.66 4.92 4.42
N LYS A 127 -32.14 3.93 5.16
CA LYS A 127 -30.85 4.07 5.86
C LYS A 127 -29.68 4.36 4.92
N LEU A 128 -29.67 3.74 3.73
CA LEU A 128 -28.63 3.98 2.73
C LEU A 128 -28.71 5.42 2.21
N LYS A 129 -29.92 5.90 1.90
CA LYS A 129 -30.14 7.30 1.48
C LYS A 129 -29.79 8.28 2.58
N ASP A 130 -30.16 8.01 3.83
CA ASP A 130 -29.81 8.86 4.98
C ASP A 130 -28.29 8.96 5.14
N LYS A 131 -27.59 7.83 5.05
CA LYS A 131 -26.12 7.81 5.07
C LYS A 131 -25.49 8.56 3.90
N ASP A 132 -26.07 8.45 2.70
CA ASP A 132 -25.61 9.19 1.53
C ASP A 132 -25.85 10.69 1.68
N ILE A 133 -26.97 11.10 2.29
CA ILE A 133 -27.27 12.50 2.63
C ILE A 133 -26.25 13.02 3.65
N ASP A 134 -25.98 12.27 4.71
CA ASP A 134 -25.00 12.64 5.75
C ASP A 134 -23.59 12.79 5.15
N ASN A 135 -23.16 11.81 4.35
CA ASN A 135 -21.88 11.88 3.62
C ASN A 135 -21.83 13.08 2.67
N TRP A 136 -22.94 13.37 1.98
CA TRP A 136 -23.02 14.51 1.08
C TRP A 136 -22.90 15.84 1.83
N LEU A 137 -23.52 15.96 3.00
CA LEU A 137 -23.40 17.13 3.87
C LEU A 137 -21.98 17.31 4.38
N GLU A 138 -21.32 16.23 4.81
CA GLU A 138 -19.92 16.25 5.24
C GLU A 138 -19.01 16.69 4.09
N GLN A 139 -19.13 16.06 2.92
CA GLN A 139 -18.35 16.42 1.73
C GLN A 139 -18.57 17.88 1.31
N LYS A 140 -19.81 18.37 1.38
CA LYS A 140 -20.15 19.76 1.06
C LYS A 140 -19.51 20.73 2.05
N THR A 141 -19.48 20.37 3.33
CA THR A 141 -18.84 21.16 4.38
C THR A 141 -17.33 21.23 4.19
N VAL A 142 -16.69 20.08 3.93
CA VAL A 142 -15.25 20.00 3.63
C VAL A 142 -14.92 20.85 2.40
N ARG A 143 -15.65 20.68 1.29
CA ARG A 143 -15.45 21.46 0.06
C ARG A 143 -15.65 22.96 0.28
N ASN A 144 -16.63 23.36 1.09
CA ASN A 144 -16.86 24.76 1.40
C ASN A 144 -15.71 25.36 2.22
N ASN A 145 -15.17 24.60 3.19
CA ASN A 145 -14.00 25.01 3.96
C ASN A 145 -12.74 25.13 3.07
N GLU A 146 -12.53 24.18 2.16
CA GLU A 146 -11.46 24.27 1.16
C GLU A 146 -11.62 25.51 0.27
N PHE A 147 -12.85 25.82 -0.16
CA PHE A 147 -13.13 27.00 -0.96
C PHE A 147 -12.85 28.30 -0.18
N ILE A 148 -13.25 28.38 1.09
CA ILE A 148 -12.97 29.53 1.96
C ILE A 148 -11.46 29.72 2.14
N THR A 149 -10.74 28.66 2.49
CA THR A 149 -9.28 28.73 2.69
C THR A 149 -8.54 29.06 1.40
N LEU A 150 -9.00 28.56 0.25
CA LEU A 150 -8.44 28.93 -1.05
C LEU A 150 -8.68 30.41 -1.37
N LYS A 151 -9.88 30.92 -1.08
CA LYS A 151 -10.22 32.34 -1.26
C LYS A 151 -9.38 33.23 -0.35
N GLU A 152 -9.14 32.83 0.89
CA GLU A 152 -8.24 33.53 1.83
C GLU A 152 -6.81 33.56 1.32
N ARG A 153 -6.27 32.42 0.85
CA ARG A 153 -4.93 32.35 0.24
C ARG A 153 -4.81 33.23 -0.99
N TYR A 154 -5.82 33.23 -1.85
CA TYR A 154 -5.84 34.08 -3.05
C TYR A 154 -5.90 35.56 -2.69
N SER A 155 -6.74 35.94 -1.72
CA SER A 155 -6.82 37.30 -1.20
C SER A 155 -5.48 37.78 -0.65
N LYS A 156 -4.80 36.92 0.12
CA LYS A 156 -3.47 37.21 0.65
C LYS A 156 -2.44 37.38 -0.47
N LEU A 157 -2.40 36.46 -1.43
CA LEU A 157 -1.48 36.54 -2.57
C LEU A 157 -1.68 37.82 -3.40
N VAL A 158 -2.93 38.22 -3.62
CA VAL A 158 -3.26 39.46 -4.33
C VAL A 158 -2.82 40.68 -3.52
N SER A 159 -3.02 40.68 -2.20
CA SER A 159 -2.56 41.76 -1.31
C SER A 159 -1.03 41.87 -1.33
N ASP A 160 -0.33 40.75 -1.15
CA ASP A 160 1.14 40.71 -1.16
C ASP A 160 1.69 41.20 -2.50
N SER A 161 1.11 40.74 -3.62
CA SER A 161 1.49 41.22 -4.97
C SER A 161 1.21 42.72 -5.16
N ALA A 162 0.12 43.24 -4.61
CA ALA A 162 -0.19 44.66 -4.68
C ALA A 162 0.79 45.49 -3.85
N GLU A 163 1.22 44.97 -2.69
CA GLU A 163 2.24 45.60 -1.85
C GLU A 163 3.62 45.59 -2.53
N ASP A 164 4.03 44.46 -3.11
CA ASP A 164 5.29 44.34 -3.85
C ASP A 164 5.32 45.27 -5.07
N LYS A 165 4.21 45.39 -5.81
CA LYS A 165 4.08 46.36 -6.90
C LYS A 165 4.19 47.80 -6.40
N ARG A 166 3.60 48.13 -5.24
CA ARG A 166 3.72 49.46 -4.63
C ARG A 166 5.16 49.77 -4.23
N LYS A 167 5.85 48.81 -3.58
CA LYS A 167 7.27 48.93 -3.23
C LYS A 167 8.12 49.16 -4.48
N SER A 168 7.95 48.31 -5.49
CA SER A 168 8.65 48.42 -6.77
C SER A 168 8.42 49.79 -7.43
N LEU A 169 7.18 50.30 -7.44
CA LEU A 169 6.87 51.63 -7.99
C LEU A 169 7.52 52.76 -7.18
N SER A 170 7.59 52.63 -5.86
CA SER A 170 8.27 53.61 -4.99
C SER A 170 9.78 53.60 -5.16
N GLU A 171 10.39 52.44 -5.36
CA GLU A 171 11.82 52.31 -5.69
C GLU A 171 12.11 52.91 -7.06
N LEU A 172 11.25 52.65 -8.05
CA LEU A 172 11.38 53.19 -9.41
C LEU A 172 11.30 54.72 -9.41
N SER A 173 10.41 55.31 -8.60
CA SER A 173 10.33 56.77 -8.47
C SER A 173 11.54 57.37 -7.77
N ALA A 174 12.06 56.72 -6.73
CA ALA A 174 13.30 57.12 -6.04
C ALA A 174 14.52 57.05 -6.97
N ILE A 175 14.68 55.95 -7.70
CA ILE A 175 15.74 55.78 -8.71
C ILE A 175 15.61 56.84 -9.81
N LYS A 176 14.39 57.12 -10.28
CA LYS A 176 14.17 58.17 -11.29
C LYS A 176 14.58 59.55 -10.78
N SER A 177 14.31 59.86 -9.52
CA SER A 177 14.76 61.11 -8.88
C SER A 177 16.28 61.18 -8.80
N GLN A 178 16.94 60.11 -8.35
CA GLN A 178 18.40 60.02 -8.31
C GLN A 178 19.03 60.15 -9.70
N LEU A 179 18.41 59.55 -10.72
CA LEU A 179 18.86 59.69 -12.10
C LEU A 179 18.75 61.16 -12.56
N PHE A 180 17.68 61.86 -12.19
CA PHE A 180 17.53 63.28 -12.49
C PHE A 180 18.60 64.14 -11.80
N THR A 181 18.91 63.87 -10.52
CA THR A 181 19.97 64.60 -9.81
C THR A 181 21.33 64.35 -10.43
N ILE A 182 21.69 63.08 -10.70
CA ILE A 182 22.93 62.71 -11.38
C ILE A 182 23.03 63.36 -12.76
N LYS A 183 21.91 63.38 -13.52
CA LYS A 183 21.88 64.04 -14.83
C LYS A 183 22.15 65.54 -14.70
N SER A 184 21.55 66.21 -13.72
CA SER A 184 21.77 67.64 -13.48
C SER A 184 23.22 67.94 -13.03
N GLU A 185 23.81 67.08 -12.20
CA GLU A 185 25.21 67.17 -11.80
C GLU A 185 26.14 66.97 -12.99
N HIS A 186 25.85 65.98 -13.85
CA HIS A 186 26.60 65.75 -15.08
C HIS A 186 26.50 66.95 -16.03
N GLU A 187 25.32 67.55 -16.20
CA GLU A 187 25.16 68.77 -17.01
C GLU A 187 25.95 69.95 -16.43
N ASN A 188 25.97 70.11 -15.11
CA ASN A 188 26.76 71.15 -14.45
C ASN A 188 28.27 70.91 -14.58
N LEU A 189 28.73 69.67 -14.39
CA LEU A 189 30.12 69.27 -14.61
C LEU A 189 30.56 69.49 -16.05
N GLU A 190 29.70 69.19 -17.02
CA GLU A 190 30.02 69.43 -18.43
C GLU A 190 30.13 70.93 -18.72
N LYS A 191 29.25 71.77 -18.15
CA LYS A 191 29.37 73.24 -18.24
C LYS A 191 30.67 73.75 -17.62
N GLU A 192 31.01 73.29 -16.41
CA GLU A 192 32.27 73.63 -15.73
C GLU A 192 33.49 73.22 -16.57
N LYS A 193 33.47 72.01 -17.13
CA LYS A 193 34.52 71.52 -18.03
C LYS A 193 34.65 72.38 -19.29
N GLN A 194 33.53 72.80 -19.91
CA GLN A 194 33.56 73.70 -21.06
C GLN A 194 34.10 75.09 -20.68
N LYS A 195 33.71 75.64 -19.52
CA LYS A 195 34.22 76.91 -19.01
C LYS A 195 35.74 76.87 -18.82
N LYS A 196 36.25 75.81 -18.17
CA LYS A 196 37.68 75.57 -17.98
C LYS A 196 38.43 75.40 -19.30
N ARG A 197 37.84 74.68 -20.28
CA ARG A 197 38.40 74.54 -21.62
C ARG A 197 38.53 75.89 -22.34
N LEU A 198 37.49 76.71 -22.29
CA LEU A 198 37.50 78.06 -22.89
C LEU A 198 38.54 78.96 -22.22
N ALA A 199 38.66 78.92 -20.90
CA ALA A 199 39.69 79.68 -20.18
C ALA A 199 41.11 79.29 -20.61
N VAL A 200 41.38 77.98 -20.77
CA VAL A 200 42.66 77.48 -21.28
C VAL A 200 42.90 77.90 -22.72
N GLU A 201 41.89 77.83 -23.58
CA GLU A 201 42.00 78.25 -24.98
C GLU A 201 42.28 79.75 -25.11
N GLN A 202 41.58 80.59 -24.33
CA GLN A 202 41.83 82.03 -24.25
C GLN A 202 43.25 82.34 -23.77
N ALA A 203 43.70 81.67 -22.71
CA ALA A 203 45.05 81.82 -22.19
C ALA A 203 46.11 81.38 -23.21
N THR A 204 45.88 80.27 -23.91
CA THR A 204 46.77 79.76 -24.96
C THR A 204 46.88 80.75 -26.12
N ASN A 205 45.76 81.29 -26.60
CA ASN A 205 45.74 82.32 -27.64
C ASN A 205 46.46 83.60 -27.21
N GLN A 206 46.28 84.03 -25.95
CA GLN A 206 47.00 85.18 -25.40
C GLN A 206 48.50 84.93 -25.28
N ILE A 207 48.93 83.73 -24.87
CA ILE A 207 50.34 83.33 -24.87
C ILE A 207 50.90 83.32 -26.30
N GLU A 208 50.16 82.77 -27.27
CA GLU A 208 50.58 82.74 -28.68
C GLU A 208 50.76 84.16 -29.24
N THR A 209 49.84 85.08 -28.94
CA THR A 209 49.97 86.49 -29.36
C THR A 209 51.15 87.19 -28.69
N LEU A 210 51.41 86.93 -27.39
CA LEU A 210 52.60 87.42 -26.70
C LEU A 210 53.89 86.84 -27.33
N LEU A 211 53.93 85.55 -27.63
CA LEU A 211 55.07 84.88 -28.28
C LEU A 211 55.36 85.51 -29.65
N LYS A 212 54.35 85.65 -30.52
CA LYS A 212 54.48 86.36 -31.80
C LYS A 212 54.97 87.79 -31.62
N SER A 213 54.51 88.49 -30.58
CA SER A 213 54.96 89.87 -30.29
C SER A 213 56.41 89.96 -29.82
N ILE A 214 56.96 88.88 -29.25
CA ILE A 214 58.36 88.77 -28.84
C ILE A 214 59.23 88.36 -30.03
N GLU A 215 58.81 87.37 -30.81
CA GLU A 215 59.50 86.91 -32.03
C GLU A 215 59.66 88.02 -33.06
N ASN A 216 58.64 88.87 -33.25
CA ASN A 216 58.69 90.00 -34.17
C ASN A 216 59.66 91.13 -33.75
N ARG A 217 60.31 91.05 -32.58
CA ARG A 217 61.28 92.08 -32.10
C ARG A 217 62.72 91.85 -32.58
N GLY A 218 63.03 90.75 -33.27
CA GLY A 218 64.36 90.50 -33.83
C GLY A 218 65.48 90.33 -32.77
N ASP A 219 66.75 90.51 -33.17
CA ASP A 219 67.97 90.20 -32.39
C ASP A 219 68.16 90.96 -31.05
N ASP A 220 67.32 91.95 -30.74
CA ASP A 220 67.26 92.62 -29.42
C ASP A 220 66.26 91.96 -28.45
N GLY A 221 65.78 90.76 -28.77
CA GLY A 221 64.70 89.97 -28.15
C GLY A 221 64.88 89.55 -26.68
N LYS A 222 65.37 90.43 -25.82
CA LYS A 222 65.36 90.24 -24.37
C LYS A 222 63.93 90.40 -23.86
N LEU A 223 63.48 89.46 -23.03
CA LEU A 223 62.21 89.59 -22.31
C LEU A 223 62.17 90.94 -21.59
N THR A 224 61.18 91.76 -21.90
CA THR A 224 60.99 93.00 -21.16
C THR A 224 60.29 92.71 -19.84
N HIS A 225 60.49 93.57 -18.84
CA HIS A 225 59.76 93.49 -17.57
C HIS A 225 58.23 93.54 -17.79
N THR A 226 57.76 94.16 -18.87
CA THR A 226 56.34 94.23 -19.24
C THR A 226 55.82 92.87 -19.70
N ASP A 227 56.59 92.11 -20.49
CA ASP A 227 56.20 90.78 -20.96
C ASP A 227 56.10 89.78 -19.79
N VAL A 228 57.08 89.82 -18.87
CA VAL A 228 57.06 89.01 -17.63
C VAL A 228 55.85 89.36 -16.76
N LYS A 229 55.50 90.65 -16.65
CA LYS A 229 54.33 91.10 -15.88
C LYS A 229 53.02 90.61 -16.51
N ASN A 230 52.92 90.60 -17.84
CA ASN A 230 51.73 90.12 -18.56
C ASN A 230 51.58 88.60 -18.45
N LEU A 231 52.67 87.84 -18.57
CA LEU A 231 52.67 86.39 -18.33
C LEU A 231 52.27 86.06 -16.89
N ARG A 232 52.80 86.79 -15.90
CA ARG A 232 52.44 86.60 -14.49
C ARG A 232 50.94 86.84 -14.26
N LYS A 233 50.37 87.92 -14.80
CA LYS A 233 48.93 88.18 -14.72
C LYS A 233 48.08 87.07 -15.33
N LEU A 234 48.52 86.51 -16.45
CA LEU A 234 47.82 85.46 -17.18
C LEU A 234 47.87 84.13 -16.39
N ILE A 235 49.03 83.81 -15.81
CA ILE A 235 49.21 82.69 -14.87
C ILE A 235 48.32 82.86 -13.64
N ASP A 236 48.27 84.06 -13.03
CA ASP A 236 47.43 84.33 -11.87
C ASP A 236 45.93 84.21 -12.20
N SER A 237 45.50 84.65 -13.39
CA SER A 237 44.10 84.48 -13.83
C SER A 237 43.71 83.01 -14.04
N LEU A 238 44.61 82.19 -14.60
CA LEU A 238 44.38 80.75 -14.75
C LEU A 238 44.36 80.05 -13.38
N ARG A 239 45.27 80.42 -12.48
CA ARG A 239 45.31 79.86 -11.12
C ARG A 239 44.00 80.13 -10.37
N LEU A 240 43.46 81.33 -10.46
CA LEU A 240 42.17 81.68 -9.87
C LEU A 240 41.01 80.88 -10.47
N GLU A 241 40.95 80.74 -11.80
CA GLU A 241 39.86 80.01 -12.47
C GLU A 241 39.91 78.50 -12.21
N PHE A 242 41.11 77.93 -12.00
CA PHE A 242 41.30 76.51 -11.65
C PHE A 242 41.38 76.25 -10.14
N LEU A 243 41.26 77.27 -9.29
CA LEU A 243 41.43 77.18 -7.84
C LEU A 243 42.77 76.53 -7.43
N ILE A 244 43.83 76.78 -8.22
CA ILE A 244 45.18 76.31 -7.90
C ILE A 244 45.82 77.38 -7.01
N TRP A 245 45.82 77.13 -5.72
CA TRP A 245 46.57 77.93 -4.75
C TRP A 245 48.03 77.49 -4.77
N ASP A 246 48.96 78.44 -4.69
CA ASP A 246 50.35 78.12 -4.42
C ASP A 246 50.40 77.46 -3.04
N GLU A 247 50.64 76.15 -3.00
CA GLU A 247 51.24 75.52 -1.84
C GLU A 247 52.70 76.02 -1.73
N GLU A 248 52.88 77.29 -1.42
CA GLU A 248 54.08 77.72 -0.71
C GLU A 248 53.94 77.18 0.71
N ILE A 249 54.55 76.01 0.90
CA ILE A 249 54.87 75.40 2.20
C ILE A 249 55.46 76.50 3.10
N PRO A 250 54.88 76.78 4.27
CA PRO A 250 55.29 77.92 5.08
C PRO A 250 56.62 77.64 5.79
N PHE A 251 57.56 78.58 5.64
CA PHE A 251 58.45 79.01 6.72
C PHE A 251 58.08 80.45 7.09
#